data_AF-A0A4P7RJE1-F1
#
_entry.id   AF-A0A4P7RJE1-F1
#
_cell.length_a   1.000
_cell.length_b   1.000
_cell.length_c   1.000
_cell.angle_alpha   90.00
_cell.angle_beta   90.00
_cell.angle_gamma   90.00
#
_symmetry.space_group_name_H-M   'P 1'
#
loop_
_entity.id
_entity.type
_entity.pdbx_description
1 polymer ?
#
loop_
_entity_poly.entity_id
_entity_poly.type
_entity_poly.pdbx_seq_one_letter_code
_entity_poly.pdbx_strand_id
1 'polypeptide(L)'
;MRNLWIVGSAVLVLGLTGCSDSDDTATPTTTTTPAATTVRAAPVTPTLAPPAVPVTTAPPTRNAPAGLVSEATWTGDWPFTVTEGTLMCGAPDRVSFTANRNMYALNGAAKSAGGLDDVTAIWKDSAYAGVKVNLGPMIEKGLTLC
;
A
#
# COMPACT_ATOMS: atom_id res chain seq x y z
N MET A 1 -2.68 -32.55 -35.51
CA MET A 1 -2.99 -31.53 -36.53
C MET A 1 -1.91 -30.46 -36.46
N ARG A 2 -1.28 -30.16 -37.60
CA ARG A 2 -0.09 -29.30 -37.75
C ARG A 2 -0.44 -27.81 -37.65
N ASN A 3 0.46 -27.06 -37.02
CA ASN A 3 0.87 -25.66 -37.21
C ASN A 3 -0.15 -24.63 -37.72
N LEU A 4 -0.21 -23.47 -37.03
CA LEU A 4 0.14 -22.20 -37.67
C LEU A 4 0.49 -21.11 -36.63
N TRP A 5 1.74 -20.67 -36.66
CA TRP A 5 2.22 -19.44 -36.05
C TRP A 5 1.84 -18.27 -36.98
N ILE A 6 1.22 -17.21 -36.46
CA ILE A 6 1.16 -15.92 -37.15
C ILE A 6 1.79 -14.86 -36.26
N VAL A 7 2.93 -14.40 -36.74
CA VAL A 7 3.71 -13.26 -36.30
C VAL A 7 2.94 -11.99 -36.67
N GLY A 8 2.76 -11.08 -35.71
CA GLY A 8 2.14 -9.78 -35.93
C GLY A 8 2.88 -8.71 -35.16
N SER A 9 4.07 -8.36 -35.64
CA SER A 9 4.83 -7.19 -35.17
C SER A 9 4.23 -5.93 -35.79
N ALA A 10 3.84 -4.97 -34.95
CA ALA A 10 3.63 -3.59 -35.37
C ALA A 10 4.49 -2.71 -34.46
N VAL A 11 5.71 -2.44 -34.93
CA VAL A 11 6.58 -1.39 -34.39
C VAL A 11 6.05 -0.07 -34.91
N LEU A 12 5.67 0.83 -34.01
CA LEU A 12 5.30 2.20 -34.33
C LEU A 12 6.27 3.13 -33.59
N VAL A 13 7.25 3.64 -34.34
CA VAL A 13 8.22 4.66 -33.91
C VAL A 13 7.82 5.97 -34.56
N LEU A 14 7.49 6.98 -33.75
CA LEU A 14 7.35 8.41 -34.07
C LEU A 14 7.34 9.12 -32.72
N GLY A 15 8.08 10.19 -32.41
CA GLY A 15 9.08 10.98 -33.11
C GLY A 15 9.69 11.92 -32.06
N LEU A 16 10.98 12.24 -32.22
CA LEU A 16 11.73 13.16 -31.37
C LEU A 16 11.33 14.62 -31.67
N THR A 17 11.01 15.38 -30.65
CA THR A 17 11.19 16.84 -30.65
C THR A 17 11.73 17.27 -29.29
N GLY A 18 13.02 17.54 -29.27
CA GLY A 18 13.68 18.23 -28.17
C GLY A 18 13.48 19.74 -28.27
N CYS A 19 13.50 20.38 -27.11
CA CYS A 19 13.97 21.75 -26.94
C CYS A 19 15.02 21.70 -25.83
N SER A 20 16.27 21.90 -26.22
CA SER A 20 17.37 22.32 -25.35
C SER A 20 17.30 23.82 -25.20
N ASP A 21 17.47 24.33 -23.98
CA ASP A 21 17.90 25.70 -23.64
C ASP A 21 18.03 25.75 -22.11
N SER A 22 19.01 26.35 -21.44
CA SER A 22 20.40 26.74 -21.69
C SER A 22 20.97 26.93 -20.28
N ASP A 23 22.27 26.67 -20.09
CA ASP A 23 22.99 27.00 -18.86
C ASP A 23 22.93 28.51 -18.57
N ASP A 24 22.65 28.89 -17.32
CA ASP A 24 23.01 30.23 -16.84
C ASP A 24 23.68 30.14 -15.47
N THR A 25 25.01 30.20 -15.51
CA THR A 25 25.86 30.46 -14.36
C THR A 25 25.89 31.96 -14.12
N ALA A 26 25.25 32.42 -13.06
CA ALA A 26 25.53 33.72 -12.46
C ALA A 26 25.69 33.57 -10.94
N THR A 27 26.94 33.73 -10.49
CA THR A 27 27.29 33.89 -9.07
C THR A 27 27.04 35.36 -8.64
N PRO A 28 27.32 35.69 -7.37
CA PRO A 28 26.36 36.01 -6.33
C PRO A 28 25.91 37.49 -6.32
N THR A 29 24.70 37.77 -5.83
CA THR A 29 24.28 39.15 -5.53
C THR A 29 23.97 39.28 -4.04
N THR A 30 24.76 40.15 -3.41
CA THR A 30 24.62 40.88 -2.14
C THR A 30 23.30 40.81 -1.38
N THR A 31 23.45 40.51 -0.08
CA THR A 31 22.83 41.14 1.09
C THR A 31 21.82 42.26 0.81
N THR A 32 20.56 42.04 1.19
CA THR A 32 19.70 43.09 1.78
C THR A 32 18.69 42.42 2.71
N THR A 33 18.87 42.67 4.00
CA THR A 33 17.93 42.36 5.08
C THR A 33 16.63 43.12 4.88
N PRO A 34 15.46 42.46 4.78
CA PRO A 34 14.20 43.12 5.05
C PRO A 34 13.99 43.17 6.57
N ALA A 35 13.78 44.38 7.05
CA ALA A 35 13.38 44.69 8.40
C ALA A 35 12.12 43.90 8.80
N ALA A 36 12.12 43.48 10.07
CA ALA A 36 11.03 42.77 10.72
C ALA A 36 9.68 43.47 10.55
N THR A 37 8.67 42.71 10.12
CA THR A 37 7.29 42.94 10.53
C THR A 37 6.83 41.68 11.24
N THR A 38 7.03 41.65 12.56
CA THR A 38 6.43 40.66 13.44
C THR A 38 4.94 40.89 13.46
N VAL A 39 4.21 40.23 12.54
CA VAL A 39 2.77 40.07 12.69
C VAL A 39 2.56 39.16 13.88
N ARG A 40 2.15 39.75 15.00
CA ARG A 40 1.69 39.04 16.19
C ARG A 40 0.49 38.19 15.78
N ALA A 41 0.73 36.91 15.50
CA ALA A 41 -0.32 35.92 15.36
C ALA A 41 -1.16 35.92 16.65
N ALA A 42 -2.48 36.09 16.50
CA ALA A 42 -3.39 35.85 17.59
C ALA A 42 -3.20 34.40 18.11
N PRO A 43 -3.38 34.14 19.42
CA PRO A 43 -3.44 32.77 19.90
C PRO A 43 -4.63 32.09 19.21
N VAL A 44 -4.35 31.22 18.24
CA VAL A 44 -5.34 30.27 17.73
C VAL A 44 -5.60 29.31 18.88
N THR A 45 -6.76 29.41 19.50
CA THR A 45 -7.26 28.42 20.44
C THR A 45 -7.20 27.07 19.72
N PRO A 46 -6.48 26.06 20.22
CA PRO A 46 -6.62 24.72 19.67
C PRO A 46 -8.07 24.30 19.91
N THR A 47 -8.86 24.24 18.83
CA THR A 47 -10.14 23.55 18.84
C THR A 47 -9.82 22.12 19.24
N LEU A 48 -10.17 21.78 20.50
CA LEU A 48 -10.08 20.43 21.02
C LEU A 48 -10.73 19.50 20.00
N ALA A 49 -9.92 18.63 19.40
CA ALA A 49 -10.44 17.54 18.61
C ALA A 49 -11.49 16.81 19.48
N PRO A 50 -12.68 16.52 18.96
CA PRO A 50 -13.65 15.71 19.68
C PRO A 50 -12.96 14.45 20.21
N PRO A 51 -13.28 13.98 21.43
CA PRO A 51 -12.69 12.75 21.94
C PRO A 51 -12.88 11.66 20.87
N ALA A 52 -11.77 11.03 20.47
CA ALA A 52 -11.80 9.89 19.57
C ALA A 52 -12.78 8.88 20.15
N VAL A 53 -13.95 8.78 19.53
CA VAL A 53 -14.94 7.77 19.91
C VAL A 53 -14.25 6.42 19.78
N PRO A 54 -14.24 5.59 20.84
CA PRO A 54 -13.72 4.24 20.71
C PRO A 54 -14.55 3.55 19.63
N VAL A 55 -13.88 3.02 18.61
CA VAL A 55 -14.53 2.15 17.63
C VAL A 55 -14.91 0.86 18.36
N THR A 56 -16.07 0.90 19.00
CA THR A 56 -16.71 -0.27 19.60
C THR A 56 -16.88 -1.31 18.51
N THR A 57 -16.27 -2.47 18.73
CA THR A 57 -16.35 -3.67 17.90
C THR A 57 -17.81 -3.94 17.51
N ALA A 58 -18.16 -3.67 16.26
CA ALA A 58 -19.46 -4.05 15.73
C ALA A 58 -19.59 -5.59 15.79
N PRO A 59 -20.77 -6.14 16.15
CA PRO A 59 -20.98 -7.58 16.12
C PRO A 59 -20.77 -8.12 14.69
N PRO A 60 -20.31 -9.37 14.53
CA PRO A 60 -20.07 -9.95 13.21
C PRO A 60 -21.36 -9.93 12.38
N THR A 61 -21.33 -9.20 11.28
CA THR A 61 -22.45 -9.17 10.32
C THR A 61 -22.58 -10.54 9.65
N ARG A 62 -23.80 -11.10 9.65
CA ARG A 62 -24.12 -12.41 9.04
C ARG A 62 -23.77 -12.54 7.55
N ASN A 63 -23.45 -11.44 6.87
CA ASN A 63 -23.10 -11.38 5.45
C ASN A 63 -21.62 -11.01 5.20
N ALA A 64 -20.74 -11.25 6.17
CA ALA A 64 -19.31 -11.02 5.99
C ALA A 64 -18.69 -11.96 4.93
N PRO A 65 -17.72 -11.48 4.13
CA PRO A 65 -16.95 -12.35 3.24
C PRO A 65 -16.26 -13.49 4.01
N ALA A 66 -16.18 -14.68 3.41
CA ALA A 66 -15.53 -15.83 4.04
C ALA A 66 -14.06 -15.58 4.41
N GLY A 67 -13.36 -14.75 3.62
CA GLY A 67 -11.99 -14.34 3.87
C GLY A 67 -11.81 -13.13 4.78
N LEU A 68 -12.88 -12.57 5.37
CA LEU A 68 -12.75 -11.42 6.25
C LEU A 68 -11.94 -11.79 7.50
N VAL A 69 -10.88 -11.01 7.78
CA VAL A 69 -10.02 -11.16 8.94
C VAL A 69 -9.73 -9.79 9.56
N SER A 70 -9.64 -9.74 10.88
CA SER A 70 -9.36 -8.51 11.62
C SER A 70 -8.44 -8.76 12.80
N GLU A 71 -7.65 -7.76 13.18
CA GLU A 71 -6.77 -7.80 14.35
C GLU A 71 -7.54 -8.15 15.62
N ALA A 72 -8.77 -7.63 15.77
CA ALA A 72 -9.62 -7.86 16.93
C ALA A 72 -10.08 -9.33 17.10
N THR A 73 -10.13 -10.10 16.01
CA THR A 73 -10.60 -11.50 16.03
C THR A 73 -9.49 -12.50 15.73
N TRP A 74 -8.29 -12.02 15.42
CA TRP A 74 -7.15 -12.85 15.09
C TRP A 74 -6.53 -13.47 16.34
N THR A 75 -6.18 -14.75 16.24
CA THR A 75 -5.45 -15.45 17.31
C THR A 75 -3.96 -15.47 16.96
N GLY A 76 -3.14 -14.85 17.82
CA GLY A 76 -1.70 -14.70 17.63
C GLY A 76 -1.31 -13.30 17.14
N ASP A 77 -0.09 -13.15 16.65
CA ASP A 77 0.41 -11.85 16.21
C ASP A 77 -0.26 -11.42 14.90
N TRP A 78 -0.89 -10.24 14.91
CA TRP A 78 -1.44 -9.62 13.73
C TRP A 78 -0.32 -9.02 12.86
N PRO A 79 -0.18 -9.46 11.58
CA PRO A 79 1.01 -9.11 10.80
C PRO A 79 0.88 -7.79 10.02
N PHE A 80 -0.28 -7.12 10.06
CA PHE A 80 -0.53 -5.94 9.23
C PHE A 80 -0.59 -4.64 10.04
N THR A 81 -0.30 -3.53 9.39
CA THR A 81 -0.48 -2.17 9.96
C THR A 81 -1.93 -1.69 9.87
N VAL A 82 -2.74 -2.30 9.00
CA VAL A 82 -4.18 -2.08 8.90
C VAL A 82 -4.93 -2.99 9.88
N THR A 83 -6.08 -2.57 10.39
CA THR A 83 -6.81 -3.32 11.44
C THR A 83 -7.63 -4.49 10.90
N GLU A 84 -7.92 -4.54 9.60
CA GLU A 84 -8.71 -5.59 8.96
C GLU A 84 -8.50 -5.63 7.44
N GLY A 85 -8.98 -6.71 6.83
CA GLY A 85 -9.10 -6.85 5.38
C GLY A 85 -9.63 -8.21 4.98
N THR A 86 -9.62 -8.48 3.69
CA THR A 86 -10.22 -9.71 3.13
C THR A 86 -9.16 -10.55 2.42
N LEU A 87 -8.98 -11.79 2.89
CA LEU A 87 -8.21 -12.81 2.19
C LEU A 87 -8.97 -13.31 0.98
N MET A 88 -8.24 -13.58 -0.09
CA MET A 88 -8.78 -14.18 -1.32
C MET A 88 -7.78 -15.21 -1.85
N CYS A 89 -8.31 -16.31 -2.39
CA CYS A 89 -7.55 -17.27 -3.16
C CYS A 89 -7.88 -17.14 -4.66
N GLY A 90 -6.84 -17.05 -5.50
CA GLY A 90 -6.94 -17.20 -6.95
C GLY A 90 -6.18 -18.44 -7.44
N ALA A 91 -6.53 -18.98 -8.61
CA ALA A 91 -5.93 -20.22 -9.11
C ALA A 91 -4.42 -20.07 -9.48
N PRO A 92 -3.58 -21.11 -9.27
CA PRO A 92 -3.91 -22.36 -8.59
C PRO A 92 -4.00 -22.19 -7.06
N ASP A 93 -3.10 -21.44 -6.43
CA ASP A 93 -3.04 -21.25 -4.96
C ASP A 93 -2.45 -19.87 -4.62
N ARG A 94 -2.99 -18.81 -5.23
CA ARG A 94 -2.50 -17.44 -5.11
C ARG A 94 -3.25 -16.74 -4.00
N VAL A 95 -2.60 -16.62 -2.85
CA VAL A 95 -3.19 -15.93 -1.70
C VAL A 95 -2.90 -14.43 -1.77
N SER A 96 -3.96 -13.64 -1.68
CA SER A 96 -3.90 -12.19 -1.61
C SER A 96 -4.70 -11.63 -0.44
N PHE A 97 -4.39 -10.41 -0.06
CA PHE A 97 -5.09 -9.67 0.98
C PHE A 97 -5.53 -8.31 0.45
N THR A 98 -6.81 -8.01 0.58
CA THR A 98 -7.38 -6.73 0.16
C THR A 98 -7.61 -5.83 1.36
N ALA A 99 -6.98 -4.67 1.37
CA ALA A 99 -7.20 -3.62 2.37
C ALA A 99 -6.98 -2.24 1.74
N ASN A 100 -7.70 -1.23 2.22
CA ASN A 100 -7.58 0.16 1.75
C ASN A 100 -7.71 0.34 0.22
N ARG A 101 -8.50 -0.51 -0.45
CA ARG A 101 -8.70 -0.56 -1.91
C ARG A 101 -7.48 -1.08 -2.71
N ASN A 102 -6.49 -1.64 -2.05
CA ASN A 102 -5.33 -2.28 -2.67
C ASN A 102 -5.37 -3.79 -2.42
N MET A 103 -4.80 -4.55 -3.36
CA MET A 103 -4.67 -6.00 -3.27
C MET A 103 -3.19 -6.36 -3.18
N TYR A 104 -2.82 -7.03 -2.10
CA TYR A 104 -1.43 -7.37 -1.80
C TYR A 104 -1.18 -8.87 -2.00
N ALA A 105 -0.07 -9.21 -2.65
CA ALA A 105 0.35 -10.60 -2.78
C ALA A 105 0.96 -11.11 -1.46
N LEU A 106 0.37 -12.15 -0.87
CA LEU A 106 0.86 -12.72 0.39
C LEU A 106 1.88 -13.85 0.18
N ASN A 107 1.71 -14.67 -0.87
CA ASN A 107 2.58 -15.81 -1.11
C ASN A 107 3.35 -15.71 -2.44
N GLY A 108 4.34 -16.60 -2.63
CA GLY A 108 5.17 -16.62 -3.83
C GLY A 108 4.36 -16.82 -5.12
N ALA A 109 3.31 -17.64 -5.09
CA ALA A 109 2.45 -17.87 -6.25
C ALA A 109 1.68 -16.60 -6.66
N ALA A 110 1.19 -15.83 -5.69
CA ALA A 110 0.55 -14.53 -5.95
C ALA A 110 1.56 -13.50 -6.46
N LYS A 111 2.76 -13.43 -5.88
CA LYS A 111 3.82 -12.52 -6.34
C LYS A 111 4.24 -12.82 -7.78
N SER A 112 4.48 -14.08 -8.10
CA SER A 112 4.87 -14.53 -9.45
C SER A 112 3.75 -14.36 -10.48
N ALA A 113 2.49 -14.17 -10.06
CA ALA A 113 1.38 -13.84 -10.97
C ALA A 113 1.54 -12.45 -11.59
N GLY A 114 2.14 -11.52 -10.84
CA GLY A 114 2.10 -10.10 -11.13
C GLY A 114 0.72 -9.48 -10.91
N GLY A 115 0.66 -8.15 -10.98
CA GLY A 115 -0.58 -7.36 -10.92
C GLY A 115 -1.11 -7.07 -9.52
N LEU A 116 -0.44 -7.53 -8.46
CA LEU A 116 -0.75 -7.21 -7.06
C LEU A 116 0.41 -6.43 -6.44
N ASP A 117 0.08 -5.58 -5.47
CA ASP A 117 1.06 -4.82 -4.72
C ASP A 117 1.88 -5.73 -3.79
N ASP A 118 3.10 -5.30 -3.46
CA ASP A 118 3.91 -6.01 -2.47
C ASP A 118 3.39 -5.70 -1.05
N VAL A 119 3.17 -6.76 -0.26
CA VAL A 119 2.66 -6.68 1.12
C VAL A 119 3.56 -5.87 2.06
N THR A 120 4.84 -5.66 1.73
CA THR A 120 5.80 -4.88 2.53
C THR A 120 5.29 -3.48 2.90
N ALA A 121 4.44 -2.86 2.08
CA ALA A 121 3.83 -1.57 2.37
C ALA A 121 2.94 -1.58 3.63
N ILE A 122 2.38 -2.73 4.00
CA ILE A 122 1.49 -2.90 5.15
C ILE A 122 2.01 -3.94 6.15
N TRP A 123 3.21 -4.50 5.95
CA TRP A 123 3.75 -5.56 6.78
C TRP A 123 4.38 -4.99 8.05
N LYS A 124 3.77 -5.29 9.19
CA LYS A 124 4.17 -4.84 10.52
C LYS A 124 5.54 -5.40 10.91
N ASP A 125 6.37 -4.54 11.48
CA ASP A 125 7.60 -4.94 12.16
C ASP A 125 7.26 -5.66 13.47
N SER A 126 8.05 -6.69 13.78
CA SER A 126 7.98 -7.38 15.06
C SER A 126 8.70 -6.57 16.15
N ALA A 127 8.69 -7.08 17.39
CA ALA A 127 9.49 -6.51 18.47
C ALA A 127 11.02 -6.60 18.23
N TYR A 128 11.46 -7.41 17.26
CA TYR A 128 12.86 -7.57 16.90
C TYR A 128 13.21 -6.71 15.68
N ALA A 129 14.28 -5.91 15.81
CA ALA A 129 14.72 -4.98 14.79
C ALA A 129 15.01 -5.69 13.46
N GLY A 130 14.45 -5.17 12.36
CA GLY A 130 14.62 -5.71 11.01
C GLY A 130 13.83 -7.00 10.74
N VAL A 131 13.03 -7.48 11.69
CA VAL A 131 12.23 -8.70 11.55
C VAL A 131 10.76 -8.33 11.44
N LYS A 132 10.08 -8.87 10.43
CA LYS A 132 8.64 -8.73 10.24
C LYS A 132 7.84 -9.77 11.04
N VAL A 133 6.62 -9.43 11.42
CA VAL A 133 5.70 -10.39 12.06
C VAL A 133 5.45 -11.57 11.11
N ASN A 134 5.34 -12.80 11.63
CA ASN A 134 5.19 -13.99 10.79
C ASN A 134 3.89 -13.93 9.95
N LEU A 135 4.03 -14.01 8.62
CA LEU A 135 2.93 -14.02 7.67
C LEU A 135 2.33 -15.42 7.44
N GLY A 136 3.04 -16.49 7.85
CA GLY A 136 2.70 -17.88 7.59
C GLY A 136 1.25 -18.25 7.96
N PRO A 137 0.79 -18.00 9.20
CA PRO A 137 -0.58 -18.29 9.60
C PRO A 137 -1.65 -17.57 8.75
N MET A 138 -1.34 -16.37 8.25
CA MET A 138 -2.23 -15.61 7.37
C MET A 138 -2.30 -16.23 5.97
N ILE A 139 -1.15 -16.68 5.45
CA ILE A 139 -1.08 -17.42 4.17
C ILE A 139 -1.84 -18.75 4.28
N GLU A 140 -1.60 -19.51 5.34
CA GLU A 140 -2.27 -20.79 5.60
C GLU A 140 -3.79 -20.63 5.64
N LYS A 141 -4.31 -19.63 6.36
CA LYS A 141 -5.74 -19.33 6.36
C LYS A 141 -6.27 -18.90 5.00
N GLY A 142 -5.47 -18.18 4.21
CA GLY A 142 -5.83 -17.85 2.83
C GLY A 142 -5.88 -19.07 1.92
N LEU A 143 -4.99 -20.05 2.14
CA LEU A 143 -4.96 -21.31 1.39
C LEU A 143 -6.17 -22.21 1.67
N THR A 144 -6.82 -22.09 2.83
CA THR A 144 -8.08 -22.82 3.09
C THR A 144 -9.28 -22.26 2.31
N LEU A 145 -9.10 -21.14 1.59
CA LEU A 145 -10.09 -20.58 0.67
C LEU A 145 -9.89 -21.08 -0.77
N CYS A 146 -8.79 -21.80 -1.00
CA CYS A 146 -8.60 -22.70 -2.12
C CYS A 146 -9.19 -24.07 -1.72
#